data_AF-A0A6C0P3Y7-F1
#
_entry.id   AF-A0A6C0P3Y7-F1
#
_cell.length_a   1.000
_cell.length_b   1.000
_cell.length_c   1.000
_cell.angle_alpha   90.00
_cell.angle_beta   90.00
_cell.angle_gamma   90.00
#
_symmetry.space_group_name_H-M   'P 1'
#
loop_
_entity.id
_entity.type
_entity.pdbx_description
1 polymer ?
#
loop_
_entity_poly.entity_id
_entity_poly.type
_entity_poly.pdbx_seq_one_letter_code
_entity_poly.pdbx_strand_id
1 'polypeptide(L)'
;MQVALFIVGVLVLIIGIFFGFADENLGVIIASVVGGFILLGIARLIELLEGISLHLLKVPVTFNQLRNIIMNSTTYRIESASFDIHPNAKGEPMYPLVILDNAYYLRARVFYAYLSQSEDKYTFALPEQDPVVIHTADSYYKGVSLFNYQDHVYVKLNAIRLIPNIEGNKLVLEYLSGEQTDDHYVESDQG
;
A
#
# COMPACT_ATOMS: atom_id res chain seq x y z
N MET A 1 8.89 -18.73 15.25
CA MET A 1 8.56 -20.15 15.05
C MET A 1 9.06 -20.68 13.70
N GLN A 2 8.90 -19.93 12.62
CA GLN A 2 9.42 -20.22 11.27
C GLN A 2 10.93 -20.52 11.20
N VAL A 3 11.76 -19.68 11.82
CA VAL A 3 13.23 -19.85 11.83
C VAL A 3 13.65 -21.18 12.45
N ALA A 4 12.92 -21.66 13.47
CA ALA A 4 13.19 -22.94 14.10
C ALA A 4 12.89 -24.12 13.17
N LEU A 5 11.78 -24.08 12.43
CA LEU A 5 11.43 -25.13 11.45
C LEU A 5 12.43 -25.20 10.30
N PHE A 6 12.90 -24.05 9.81
CA PHE A 6 13.94 -24.00 8.78
C PHE A 6 15.25 -24.60 9.27
N ILE A 7 15.71 -24.20 10.47
CA ILE A 7 16.94 -24.74 11.08
C ILE A 7 16.83 -26.24 11.33
N VAL A 8 15.69 -26.72 11.83
CA VAL A 8 15.43 -28.15 12.05
C VAL A 8 15.42 -28.92 10.73
N GLY A 9 14.77 -28.39 9.68
CA GLY A 9 14.76 -29.02 8.36
C GLY A 9 16.16 -29.17 7.76
N VAL A 10 17.00 -28.14 7.88
CA VAL A 10 18.41 -28.19 7.45
C VAL A 10 19.21 -29.19 8.28
N LEU A 11 19.03 -29.23 9.60
CA LEU A 11 19.69 -30.18 10.49
C LEU A 11 19.33 -31.63 10.16
N VAL A 12 18.06 -31.92 9.91
CA VAL A 12 17.59 -33.26 9.51
C VAL A 12 18.25 -33.71 8.19
N LEU A 13 18.38 -32.79 7.22
CA LEU A 13 19.09 -33.06 5.96
C LEU A 13 20.57 -33.39 6.20
N ILE A 14 21.28 -32.55 6.96
CA ILE A 14 22.72 -32.71 7.18
C ILE A 14 23.00 -33.99 7.99
N ILE A 15 22.32 -34.17 9.12
CA ILE A 15 22.53 -35.31 10.02
C ILE A 15 22.14 -36.61 9.32
N GLY A 16 21.02 -36.63 8.63
CA GLY A 16 20.52 -37.84 7.97
C GLY A 16 21.36 -38.28 6.78
N ILE A 17 21.91 -37.34 6.01
CA ILE A 17 22.90 -37.65 4.97
C ILE A 17 24.17 -38.21 5.61
N PHE A 18 24.67 -37.59 6.68
CA PHE A 18 25.93 -38.00 7.32
C PHE A 18 25.83 -39.40 7.94
N PHE A 19 24.76 -39.69 8.69
CA PHE A 19 24.51 -41.04 9.24
C PHE A 19 24.21 -42.07 8.16
N GLY A 20 23.44 -41.70 7.13
CA GLY A 20 23.13 -42.62 6.04
C GLY A 20 24.37 -43.04 5.24
N PHE A 21 25.36 -42.15 5.08
CA PHE A 21 26.66 -42.52 4.49
C PHE A 21 27.52 -43.37 5.44
N ALA A 22 27.48 -43.09 6.75
CA ALA A 22 28.26 -43.85 7.73
C ALA A 22 27.80 -45.31 7.87
N ASP A 23 26.49 -45.55 7.82
CA ASP A 23 25.88 -46.89 7.95
C ASP A 23 25.61 -47.56 6.58
N GLU A 24 26.05 -46.94 5.47
CA GLU A 24 25.75 -47.36 4.08
C GLU A 24 24.24 -47.60 3.82
N ASN A 25 23.38 -46.97 4.62
CA ASN A 25 21.95 -47.19 4.60
C ASN A 25 21.26 -46.18 3.68
N LEU A 26 21.11 -46.58 2.42
CA LEU A 26 20.47 -45.78 1.38
C LEU A 26 19.03 -45.37 1.76
N GLY A 27 18.32 -46.19 2.53
CA GLY A 27 16.98 -45.88 3.03
C GLY A 27 16.95 -44.67 3.97
N VAL A 28 17.94 -44.55 4.86
CA VAL A 28 18.09 -43.41 5.77
C VAL A 28 18.42 -42.13 4.98
N ILE A 29 19.27 -42.23 3.95
CA ILE A 29 19.59 -41.09 3.08
C ILE A 29 18.32 -40.58 2.39
N ILE A 30 17.56 -41.46 1.74
CA ILE A 30 16.32 -41.07 1.03
C ILE A 30 15.30 -40.48 2.01
N ALA A 31 15.06 -41.13 3.15
CA ALA A 31 14.11 -40.65 4.15
C ALA A 31 14.47 -39.25 4.69
N SER A 32 15.77 -39.01 4.89
CA SER A 32 16.27 -37.73 5.41
C SER A 32 16.19 -36.61 4.38
N VAL A 33 16.49 -36.91 3.12
CA VAL A 33 16.35 -35.94 2.02
C VAL A 33 14.89 -35.58 1.81
N VAL A 34 14.00 -36.57 1.71
CA VAL A 34 12.56 -36.35 1.53
C VAL A 34 11.98 -35.59 2.73
N GLY A 35 12.30 -36.02 3.96
CA GLY A 35 11.82 -35.38 5.19
C GLY A 35 12.29 -33.93 5.33
N GLY A 36 13.57 -33.67 5.04
CA GLY A 36 14.12 -32.32 5.09
C GLY A 36 13.49 -31.39 4.04
N PHE A 37 13.31 -31.86 2.80
CA PHE A 37 12.62 -31.07 1.77
C PHE A 37 11.15 -30.80 2.11
N ILE A 38 10.43 -31.76 2.69
CA ILE A 38 9.05 -31.55 3.15
C ILE A 38 9.01 -30.46 4.23
N LEU A 39 9.90 -30.51 5.23
CA LEU A 39 9.97 -29.52 6.29
C LEU A 39 10.32 -28.12 5.76
N LEU A 40 11.27 -28.02 4.83
CA LEU A 40 11.62 -26.77 4.16
C LEU A 40 10.45 -26.24 3.32
N GLY A 41 9.74 -27.13 2.63
CA GLY A 41 8.53 -26.80 1.87
C GLY A 41 7.42 -26.24 2.75
N ILE A 42 7.16 -26.87 3.91
CA ILE A 42 6.19 -26.39 4.90
C ILE A 42 6.61 -25.03 5.46
N ALA A 43 7.89 -24.82 5.76
CA ALA A 43 8.39 -23.53 6.23
C ALA A 43 8.16 -22.42 5.20
N ARG A 44 8.38 -22.71 3.91
CA ARG A 44 8.06 -21.82 2.79
C ARG A 44 6.55 -21.58 2.64
N LEU A 45 5.74 -22.61 2.86
CA LEU A 45 4.28 -22.49 2.81
C LEU A 45 3.76 -21.60 3.93
N ILE A 46 4.32 -21.71 5.13
CA ILE A 46 4.01 -20.83 6.27
C ILE A 46 4.43 -19.39 5.96
N GLU A 47 5.60 -19.17 5.35
CA GLU A 47 6.04 -17.84 4.91
C GLU A 47 5.07 -17.20 3.90
N LEU A 48 4.60 -17.99 2.93
CA LEU A 48 3.59 -17.55 1.96
C LEU A 48 2.24 -17.31 2.64
N LEU A 49 1.83 -18.17 3.56
CA LEU A 49 0.59 -18.04 4.32
C LEU A 49 0.62 -16.83 5.26
N GLU A 50 1.74 -16.51 5.90
CA GLU A 50 1.91 -15.27 6.68
C GLU A 50 1.84 -14.05 5.76
N GLY A 51 2.46 -14.11 4.58
CA GLY A 51 2.37 -13.07 3.56
C GLY A 51 0.94 -12.84 3.04
N ILE A 52 0.15 -13.91 2.87
CA ILE A 52 -1.24 -13.86 2.41
C ILE A 52 -2.22 -13.51 3.54
N SER A 53 -1.97 -14.01 4.75
CA SER A 53 -2.79 -13.74 5.95
C SER A 53 -2.80 -12.25 6.27
N LEU A 54 -1.67 -11.56 6.09
CA LEU A 54 -1.59 -10.10 6.18
C LEU A 54 -2.49 -9.37 5.16
N HIS A 55 -2.71 -9.96 3.99
CA HIS A 55 -3.54 -9.39 2.93
C HIS A 55 -5.04 -9.60 3.16
N LEU A 56 -5.42 -10.70 3.84
CA LEU A 56 -6.83 -11.04 4.13
C LEU A 56 -7.34 -10.46 5.46
N LEU A 57 -6.46 -10.16 6.42
CA LEU A 57 -6.84 -9.72 7.77
C LEU A 57 -7.07 -8.20 7.93
N LYS A 58 -7.10 -7.40 6.85
CA LYS A 58 -7.14 -5.92 6.93
C LYS A 58 -6.02 -5.35 7.83
N VAL A 59 -4.86 -6.01 7.89
CA VAL A 59 -3.73 -5.55 8.71
C VAL A 59 -3.20 -4.25 8.11
N PRO A 60 -2.97 -3.20 8.92
CA PRO A 60 -2.48 -1.91 8.42
C PRO A 60 -1.20 -2.12 7.61
N VAL A 61 -1.12 -1.44 6.46
CA VAL A 61 0.05 -1.47 5.57
C VAL A 61 1.29 -1.12 6.39
N THR A 62 2.27 -2.01 6.41
CA THR A 62 3.51 -1.75 7.15
C THR A 62 4.26 -0.57 6.54
N PHE A 63 5.03 0.15 7.35
CA PHE A 63 5.82 1.31 6.90
C PHE A 63 6.71 0.98 5.69
N ASN A 64 7.33 -0.21 5.68
CA ASN A 64 8.18 -0.66 4.56
C ASN A 64 7.38 -0.92 3.28
N GLN A 65 6.16 -1.47 3.38
CA GLN A 65 5.29 -1.65 2.22
C GLN A 65 4.84 -0.31 1.66
N LEU A 66 4.41 0.62 2.53
CA LEU A 66 4.03 1.98 2.12
C LEU A 66 5.18 2.68 1.41
N ARG A 67 6.39 2.59 1.97
CA ARG A 67 7.62 3.10 1.34
C ARG A 67 7.83 2.53 -0.06
N ASN A 68 7.74 1.21 -0.21
CA ASN A 68 7.93 0.56 -1.51
C ASN A 68 6.87 0.98 -2.52
N ILE A 69 5.61 1.12 -2.10
CA ILE A 69 4.52 1.59 -2.97
C ILE A 69 4.80 3.02 -3.44
N ILE A 70 5.12 3.93 -2.51
CA ILE A 70 5.40 5.34 -2.83
C ILE A 70 6.62 5.47 -3.75
N MET A 71 7.70 4.74 -3.49
CA MET A 71 8.94 4.83 -4.27
C MET A 71 8.79 4.25 -5.68
N ASN A 72 7.92 3.26 -5.87
CA ASN A 72 7.65 2.64 -7.16
C ASN A 72 6.43 3.22 -7.89
N SER A 73 5.78 4.24 -7.32
CA SER A 73 4.62 4.90 -7.92
C SER A 73 5.03 5.67 -9.17
N THR A 74 4.23 5.53 -10.24
CA THR A 74 4.47 6.24 -11.50
C THR A 74 4.29 7.75 -11.29
N THR A 75 5.25 8.51 -11.81
CA THR A 75 5.22 9.98 -11.77
C THR A 75 4.57 10.50 -13.04
N TYR A 76 3.60 11.39 -12.88
CA TYR A 76 2.87 12.02 -13.98
C TYR A 76 3.06 13.52 -13.96
N ARG A 77 2.94 14.14 -15.14
CA ARG A 77 2.74 15.59 -15.24
C ARG A 77 1.29 15.91 -14.89
N ILE A 78 1.08 16.63 -13.80
CA ILE A 78 -0.25 16.97 -13.32
C ILE A 78 -0.74 18.22 -14.04
N GLU A 79 -1.96 18.15 -14.56
CA GLU A 79 -2.67 19.25 -15.21
C GLU A 79 -4.10 19.33 -14.66
N SER A 80 -4.67 20.52 -14.62
CA SER A 80 -6.08 20.75 -14.29
C SER A 80 -6.56 21.93 -15.11
N ALA A 81 -7.80 21.86 -15.61
CA ALA A 81 -8.43 22.97 -16.31
C ALA A 81 -9.02 24.00 -15.33
N SER A 82 -9.33 23.58 -14.11
CA SER A 82 -10.11 24.37 -13.14
C SER A 82 -9.25 25.10 -12.11
N PHE A 83 -7.98 24.72 -11.95
CA PHE A 83 -7.11 25.31 -10.93
C PHE A 83 -5.62 25.10 -11.25
N ASP A 84 -4.79 25.95 -10.65
CA ASP A 84 -3.35 25.91 -10.86
C ASP A 84 -2.67 24.80 -10.05
N ILE A 85 -1.72 24.11 -10.68
CA ILE A 85 -0.93 23.06 -10.05
C ILE A 85 0.38 23.64 -9.52
N HIS A 86 0.65 23.45 -8.23
CA HIS A 86 1.90 23.91 -7.66
C HIS A 86 3.09 23.05 -8.14
N PRO A 87 4.20 23.66 -8.60
CA PRO A 87 5.36 22.90 -9.06
C PRO A 87 6.09 22.18 -7.92
N ASN A 88 6.77 21.09 -8.25
CA ASN A 88 7.63 20.37 -7.32
C ASN A 88 8.91 21.19 -7.01
N ALA A 89 9.80 20.63 -6.19
CA ALA A 89 11.06 21.31 -5.80
C ALA A 89 12.01 21.63 -6.98
N LYS A 90 11.82 20.99 -8.14
CA LYS A 90 12.57 21.26 -9.38
C LYS A 90 11.89 22.30 -10.28
N GLY A 91 10.73 22.82 -9.89
CA GLY A 91 9.96 23.78 -10.69
C GLY A 91 9.01 23.13 -11.71
N GLU A 92 8.84 21.81 -11.67
CA GLU A 92 8.00 21.07 -12.64
C GLU A 92 6.74 20.53 -11.96
N PRO A 93 5.56 20.53 -12.61
CA PRO A 93 4.33 19.97 -12.04
C PRO A 93 4.30 18.44 -12.12
N MET A 94 5.39 17.77 -11.74
CA MET A 94 5.52 16.31 -11.77
C MET A 94 5.46 15.71 -10.39
N TYR A 95 4.53 14.78 -10.18
CA TYR A 95 4.31 14.11 -8.89
C TYR A 95 3.93 12.64 -9.06
N PRO A 96 4.30 11.77 -8.10
CA PRO A 96 3.87 10.38 -8.08
C PRO A 96 2.38 10.26 -7.75
N LEU A 97 1.63 9.50 -8.55
CA LEU A 97 0.27 9.07 -8.22
C LEU A 97 0.35 7.78 -7.41
N VAL A 98 0.00 7.86 -6.13
CA VAL A 98 0.08 6.71 -5.22
C VAL A 98 -1.28 6.03 -5.16
N ILE A 99 -1.32 4.72 -5.38
CA ILE A 99 -2.56 3.92 -5.31
C ILE A 99 -2.50 3.06 -4.06
N LEU A 100 -3.42 3.29 -3.12
CA LEU A 100 -3.54 2.55 -1.86
C LEU A 100 -5.00 2.14 -1.65
N ASP A 101 -5.25 0.85 -1.40
CA ASP A 101 -6.61 0.32 -1.20
C ASP A 101 -7.63 0.77 -2.27
N ASN A 102 -7.23 0.72 -3.56
CA ASN A 102 -8.02 1.19 -4.71
C ASN A 102 -8.40 2.68 -4.68
N ALA A 103 -7.72 3.48 -3.87
CA ALA A 103 -7.88 4.92 -3.85
C ALA A 103 -6.62 5.62 -4.32
N TYR A 104 -6.82 6.76 -4.99
CA TYR A 104 -5.77 7.61 -5.51
C TYR A 104 -5.36 8.67 -4.51
N TYR A 105 -4.06 8.75 -4.27
CA TYR A 105 -3.43 9.72 -3.38
C TYR A 105 -2.40 10.55 -4.13
N LEU A 106 -2.39 11.84 -3.84
CA LEU A 106 -1.36 12.78 -4.27
C LEU A 106 -0.75 13.49 -3.08
N ARG A 107 0.45 14.04 -3.26
CA ARG A 107 1.04 14.93 -2.26
C ARG A 107 0.17 16.17 -2.13
N ALA A 108 -0.21 16.55 -0.90
CA ALA A 108 -1.04 17.74 -0.64
C ALA A 108 -0.40 19.03 -1.20
N ARG A 109 0.93 19.07 -1.28
CA ARG A 109 1.71 20.16 -1.90
C ARG A 109 1.28 20.48 -3.34
N VAL A 110 0.72 19.53 -4.09
CA VAL A 110 0.14 19.78 -5.43
C VAL A 110 -0.86 20.93 -5.40
N PHE A 111 -1.59 21.06 -4.30
CA PHE A 111 -2.66 22.04 -4.09
C PHE A 111 -2.23 23.23 -3.24
N TYR A 112 -0.93 23.52 -3.13
CA TYR A 112 -0.39 24.51 -2.17
C TYR A 112 -1.08 25.88 -2.22
N ALA A 113 -1.46 26.37 -3.40
CA ALA A 113 -2.15 27.66 -3.57
C ALA A 113 -3.56 27.69 -2.92
N TYR A 114 -4.16 26.53 -2.70
CA TYR A 114 -5.50 26.34 -2.18
C TYR A 114 -5.50 25.59 -0.83
N LEU A 115 -4.31 25.39 -0.25
CA LEU A 115 -4.10 24.62 0.95
C LEU A 115 -3.77 25.57 2.11
N SER A 116 -4.51 25.42 3.21
CA SER A 116 -4.13 26.02 4.49
C SER A 116 -4.07 24.96 5.57
N GLN A 117 -3.16 25.13 6.52
CA GLN A 117 -2.97 24.21 7.64
C GLN A 117 -3.16 24.95 8.96
N SER A 118 -3.88 24.31 9.88
CA SER A 118 -4.02 24.73 11.27
C SER A 118 -3.90 23.49 12.15
N GLU A 119 -2.80 23.40 12.91
CA GLU A 119 -2.49 22.24 13.75
C GLU A 119 -2.48 20.92 12.94
N ASP A 120 -3.38 20.00 13.28
CA ASP A 120 -3.59 18.70 12.64
C ASP A 120 -4.61 18.75 11.50
N LYS A 121 -5.17 19.91 11.17
CA LYS A 121 -6.18 20.08 10.12
C LYS A 121 -5.61 20.75 8.89
N TYR A 122 -6.00 20.23 7.73
CA TYR A 122 -5.77 20.84 6.43
C TYR A 122 -7.10 21.24 5.81
N THR A 123 -7.17 22.46 5.31
CA THR A 123 -8.32 22.98 4.57
C THR A 123 -7.94 23.14 3.11
N PHE A 124 -8.67 22.46 2.24
CA PHE A 124 -8.54 22.51 0.79
C PHE A 124 -9.66 23.38 0.22
N ALA A 125 -9.33 24.60 -0.18
CA ALA A 125 -10.26 25.59 -0.73
C ALA A 125 -10.07 25.72 -2.25
N LEU A 126 -10.31 24.62 -2.97
CA LEU A 126 -10.22 24.60 -4.43
C LEU A 126 -11.31 25.49 -5.05
N PRO A 127 -11.09 26.08 -6.24
CA PRO A 127 -12.09 26.90 -6.92
C PRO A 127 -13.40 26.15 -7.17
N GLU A 128 -14.53 26.86 -7.25
CA GLU A 128 -15.83 26.28 -7.67
C GLU A 128 -16.39 25.15 -6.80
N GLN A 129 -15.84 24.94 -5.60
CA GLN A 129 -16.37 24.00 -4.60
C GLN A 129 -16.26 24.54 -3.18
N ASP A 130 -17.05 23.97 -2.28
CA ASP A 130 -16.95 24.26 -0.85
C ASP A 130 -15.61 23.78 -0.29
N PRO A 131 -14.97 24.54 0.62
CA PRO A 131 -13.74 24.11 1.26
C PRO A 131 -13.92 22.80 2.03
N VAL A 132 -12.98 21.89 1.86
CA VAL A 132 -12.95 20.61 2.59
C VAL A 132 -11.91 20.66 3.69
N VAL A 133 -12.33 20.40 4.92
CA VAL A 133 -11.44 20.32 6.09
C VAL A 133 -11.21 18.85 6.44
N ILE A 134 -9.95 18.44 6.53
CA ILE A 134 -9.57 17.05 6.80
C ILE A 134 -8.51 17.03 7.90
N HIS A 135 -8.70 16.14 8.87
CA HIS A 135 -7.68 15.84 9.87
C HIS A 135 -6.57 14.96 9.28
N THR A 136 -5.33 15.34 9.52
CA THR A 136 -4.15 14.55 9.17
C THR A 136 -3.93 13.45 10.18
N ALA A 137 -3.74 12.23 9.67
CA ALA A 137 -3.21 11.13 10.46
C ALA A 137 -1.68 11.12 10.44
N ASP A 138 -1.06 10.68 11.53
CA ASP A 138 0.40 10.53 11.63
C ASP A 138 0.96 9.44 10.70
N SER A 139 0.11 8.52 10.26
CA SER A 139 0.48 7.43 9.38
C SER A 139 -0.70 6.94 8.55
N TYR A 140 -0.39 6.15 7.52
CA TYR A 140 -1.42 5.52 6.70
C TYR A 140 -2.19 4.44 7.48
N TYR A 141 -3.51 4.48 7.38
CA TYR A 141 -4.38 3.35 7.64
C TYR A 141 -5.45 3.28 6.55
N LYS A 142 -6.06 2.11 6.37
CA LYS A 142 -7.01 1.88 5.28
C LYS A 142 -8.15 2.91 5.31
N GLY A 143 -8.34 3.59 4.18
CA GLY A 143 -9.41 4.56 4.00
C GLY A 143 -9.12 5.97 4.53
N VAL A 144 -7.95 6.20 5.12
CA VAL A 144 -7.56 7.54 5.62
C VAL A 144 -7.62 8.57 4.49
N SER A 145 -8.21 9.73 4.76
CA SER A 145 -8.32 10.81 3.76
C SER A 145 -7.04 11.62 3.60
N LEU A 146 -6.24 11.73 4.66
CA LEU A 146 -5.04 12.54 4.71
C LEU A 146 -4.04 11.95 5.72
N PHE A 147 -2.78 11.74 5.31
CA PHE A 147 -1.78 11.16 6.19
C PHE A 147 -0.37 11.71 5.95
N ASN A 148 0.46 11.65 6.98
CA ASN A 148 1.87 11.98 6.94
C ASN A 148 2.75 10.77 6.60
N TYR A 149 3.78 11.01 5.79
CA TYR A 149 4.84 10.05 5.49
C TYR A 149 6.13 10.80 5.13
N GLN A 150 7.18 10.65 5.94
CA GLN A 150 8.52 11.24 5.72
C GLN A 150 8.46 12.75 5.35
N ASP A 151 7.82 13.56 6.20
CA ASP A 151 7.64 15.00 6.00
C ASP A 151 6.84 15.38 4.73
N HIS A 152 6.11 14.43 4.18
CA HIS A 152 5.17 14.65 3.09
C HIS A 152 3.76 14.28 3.54
N VAL A 153 2.82 15.14 3.17
CA VAL A 153 1.40 14.90 3.42
C VAL A 153 0.78 14.37 2.13
N TYR A 154 0.04 13.27 2.22
CA TYR A 154 -0.67 12.66 1.11
C TYR A 154 -2.17 12.76 1.34
N VAL A 155 -2.89 13.28 0.35
CA VAL A 155 -4.35 13.46 0.36
C VAL A 155 -5.00 12.51 -0.63
N LYS A 156 -6.10 11.91 -0.21
CA LYS A 156 -6.97 11.08 -1.04
C LYS A 156 -7.78 12.00 -1.96
N LEU A 157 -7.73 11.78 -3.27
CA LEU A 157 -8.33 12.72 -4.23
C LEU A 157 -9.85 12.84 -4.09
N ASN A 158 -10.54 11.72 -3.90
CA ASN A 158 -11.99 11.76 -3.73
C ASN A 158 -12.44 12.45 -2.43
N ALA A 159 -11.57 12.52 -1.40
CA ALA A 159 -11.89 13.24 -0.17
C ALA A 159 -11.96 14.76 -0.40
N ILE A 160 -11.26 15.27 -1.42
CA ILE A 160 -11.30 16.66 -1.87
C ILE A 160 -12.09 16.82 -3.19
N ARG A 161 -13.01 15.88 -3.46
CA ARG A 161 -13.91 15.86 -4.62
C ARG A 161 -13.18 15.97 -5.97
N LEU A 162 -12.01 15.34 -6.08
CA LEU A 162 -11.26 15.22 -7.32
C LEU A 162 -11.21 13.79 -7.82
N ILE A 163 -11.22 13.64 -9.14
CA ILE A 163 -10.94 12.39 -9.84
C ILE A 163 -9.72 12.54 -10.74
N PRO A 164 -8.83 11.54 -10.78
CA PRO A 164 -7.75 11.50 -11.75
C PRO A 164 -8.19 10.87 -13.07
N ASN A 165 -7.88 11.52 -14.19
CA ASN A 165 -7.94 10.96 -15.53
C ASN A 165 -6.50 10.84 -16.09
N ILE A 166 -6.11 9.64 -16.50
CA ILE A 166 -4.74 9.36 -16.96
C ILE A 166 -4.70 9.38 -18.48
N GLU A 167 -3.99 10.36 -19.03
CA GLU A 167 -3.83 10.56 -20.48
C GLU A 167 -2.35 10.41 -20.87
N GLY A 168 -1.92 9.18 -21.13
CA GLY A 168 -0.52 8.87 -21.44
C GLY A 168 0.41 9.17 -20.26
N ASN A 169 1.22 10.24 -20.38
CA ASN A 169 2.14 10.69 -19.32
C ASN A 169 1.58 11.88 -18.51
N LYS A 170 0.30 12.20 -18.69
CA LYS A 170 -0.39 13.28 -18.00
C LYS A 170 -1.42 12.72 -17.02
N LEU A 171 -1.57 13.41 -15.92
CA LEU A 171 -2.63 13.19 -14.94
C LEU A 171 -3.49 14.44 -14.94
N VAL A 172 -4.66 14.36 -15.56
CA VAL A 172 -5.64 15.44 -15.58
C VAL A 172 -6.52 15.29 -14.35
N LEU A 173 -6.59 16.33 -13.53
CA LEU A 173 -7.45 16.37 -12.36
C LEU A 173 -8.75 17.09 -12.70
N GLU A 174 -9.87 16.45 -12.41
CA GLU A 174 -11.21 16.97 -12.67
C GLU A 174 -12.04 16.91 -11.39
N TYR A 175 -13.05 17.78 -11.29
CA TYR A 175 -14.01 17.71 -10.19
C TYR A 175 -14.89 16.48 -10.32
N LEU A 176 -15.12 15.83 -9.19
CA LEU A 176 -16.10 14.76 -9.08
C LEU A 176 -17.48 15.38 -9.32
N SER A 177 -18.03 15.16 -10.52
CA SER A 177 -19.40 15.55 -10.84
C SER A 177 -20.36 14.77 -9.93
N GLY A 178 -21.12 15.48 -9.10
CA GLY A 178 -21.92 14.88 -8.04
C GLY A 178 -23.07 14.02 -8.56
N GLU A 179 -22.84 12.72 -8.71
CA GLU A 179 -23.91 11.69 -8.78
C GLU A 179 -23.39 10.25 -8.56
N GLN A 180 -22.41 10.05 -7.68
CA GLN A 180 -22.07 8.70 -7.16
C GLN A 180 -21.85 8.76 -5.66
N THR A 181 -22.94 8.91 -4.91
CA THR A 181 -23.02 8.43 -3.53
C THR A 181 -23.01 6.90 -3.59
N ASP A 182 -21.91 6.31 -3.11
CA ASP A 182 -21.78 4.89 -2.80
C ASP A 182 -22.68 4.54 -1.59
N ASP A 183 -24.00 4.67 -1.77
CA ASP A 183 -25.00 4.18 -0.81
C ASP A 183 -25.28 2.70 -1.10
N HIS A 184 -24.28 1.85 -0.85
CA HIS A 184 -24.53 0.45 -0.56
C HIS A 184 -24.74 0.27 0.94
N TYR A 185 -25.76 0.94 1.49
CA TYR A 185 -26.47 0.45 2.67
C TYR A 185 -27.74 -0.24 2.18
N VAL A 186 -27.66 -1.56 2.04
CA VAL A 186 -28.86 -2.40 2.03
C VAL A 186 -29.39 -2.37 3.46
N GLU A 187 -30.32 -1.45 3.71
CA GLU A 187 -31.23 -1.54 4.85
C GLU A 187 -32.11 -2.77 4.62
N SER A 188 -31.64 -3.92 5.10
CA SER A 188 -32.47 -5.11 5.17
C SER A 188 -33.38 -4.97 6.38
N ASP A 189 -34.53 -4.32 6.16
CA ASP A 189 -35.68 -4.51 7.02
C ASP A 189 -36.97 -4.38 6.21
N GLN A 190 -37.64 -5.52 5.97
CA GLN A 190 -39.09 -5.70 5.92
C GLN A 190 -39.43 -7.12 5.44
N GLY A 191 -40.05 -7.90 6.34
CA GLY A 191 -40.64 -9.22 6.06
C GLY A 191 -40.79 -10.07 7.31
#